data_AF-A0A0G1K798-F1
#
_entry.id   AF-A0A0G1K798-F1
#
_cell.length_a   1.000
_cell.length_b   1.000
_cell.length_c   1.000
_cell.angle_alpha   90.00
_cell.angle_beta   90.00
_cell.angle_gamma   90.00
#
_symmetry.space_group_name_H-M   'P 1'
#
loop_
_entity.id
_entity.type
_entity.pdbx_description
1 polymer ?
#
loop_
_entity_poly.entity_id
_entity_poly.type
_entity_poly.pdbx_seq_one_letter_code
_entity_poly.pdbx_strand_id
1 'polypeptide(L)'
;MNNKKLLLSVINIFVLCTIVFFVSMSFVYNEKLIGQVLIVLGLLCLVSLKLFKMEIRPVGPDIVFGIIDNGILAAMALLGGQVAGVEGAIIGGVVGNAITDGIAGLFEGYWAELFVSEQRTVLGSAVGKMAGCLFGAGVVLVVASFL
;
A
#
# COMPACT_ATOMS: atom_id res chain seq x y z
N MET A 1 -13.91 4.52 21.19
CA MET A 1 -14.18 3.41 20.22
C MET A 1 -14.47 2.15 21.03
N ASN A 2 -15.50 1.35 20.70
CA ASN A 2 -15.81 0.13 21.45
C ASN A 2 -14.71 -0.93 21.23
N ASN A 3 -14.19 -1.55 22.32
CA ASN A 3 -13.12 -2.56 22.26
C ASN A 3 -13.42 -3.69 21.26
N LYS A 4 -14.70 -4.09 21.11
CA LYS A 4 -15.09 -5.11 20.12
C LYS A 4 -14.87 -4.66 18.67
N LYS A 5 -15.16 -3.40 18.35
CA LYS A 5 -14.95 -2.85 16.99
C LYS A 5 -13.46 -2.74 16.67
N LEU A 6 -12.65 -2.28 17.63
CA LEU A 6 -11.20 -2.24 17.48
C LEU A 6 -10.62 -3.64 17.23
N LEU A 7 -11.05 -4.64 18.02
CA LEU A 7 -10.61 -6.03 17.85
C LEU A 7 -10.93 -6.58 16.46
N LEU A 8 -12.15 -6.36 15.96
CA LEU A 8 -12.55 -6.76 14.61
C LEU A 8 -11.69 -6.07 13.52
N SER A 9 -11.38 -4.79 13.69
CA SER A 9 -10.49 -4.07 12.77
C SER A 9 -9.09 -4.67 12.75
N VAL A 10 -8.53 -4.98 13.92
CA VAL A 10 -7.20 -5.61 14.05
C VAL A 10 -7.19 -6.98 13.38
N ILE A 11 -8.20 -7.82 13.64
CA ILE A 11 -8.32 -9.14 13.01
C ILE A 11 -8.41 -9.00 11.48
N ASN A 12 -9.21 -8.06 10.97
CA ASN A 12 -9.33 -7.82 9.53
C ASN A 12 -7.98 -7.47 8.90
N ILE A 13 -7.22 -6.56 9.52
CA ILE A 13 -5.88 -6.20 9.03
C ILE A 13 -4.93 -7.40 9.05
N PHE A 14 -4.89 -8.19 10.14
CA PHE A 14 -4.05 -9.39 10.20
C PHE A 14 -4.40 -10.41 9.11
N VAL A 15 -5.69 -10.62 8.84
CA VAL A 15 -6.15 -11.51 7.77
C VAL A 15 -5.71 -10.98 6.40
N LEU A 16 -5.89 -9.68 6.14
CA LEU A 16 -5.43 -9.06 4.89
C LEU A 16 -3.91 -9.20 4.71
N CYS A 17 -3.12 -8.89 5.74
CA CYS A 17 -1.65 -9.01 5.69
C CYS A 17 -1.22 -10.44 5.37
N THR A 18 -1.89 -11.42 6.00
CA THR A 18 -1.65 -12.84 5.75
C THR A 18 -1.93 -13.21 4.29
N ILE A 19 -3.10 -12.84 3.77
CA ILE A 19 -3.49 -13.10 2.37
C ILE A 19 -2.51 -12.45 1.41
N VAL A 20 -2.21 -11.16 1.62
CA VAL A 20 -1.29 -10.41 0.76
C VAL A 20 0.09 -11.03 0.73
N PHE A 21 0.64 -11.41 1.89
CA PHE A 21 1.95 -12.05 1.97
C PHE A 21 1.97 -13.38 1.22
N PHE A 22 1.07 -14.30 1.53
CA PHE A 22 1.08 -15.64 0.93
C PHE A 22 0.76 -15.63 -0.57
N VAL A 23 -0.20 -14.81 -1.00
CA VAL A 23 -0.50 -14.65 -2.43
C VAL A 23 0.70 -14.05 -3.15
N SER A 24 1.28 -12.95 -2.65
CA SER A 24 2.44 -12.33 -3.31
C SER A 24 3.64 -13.28 -3.41
N MET A 25 3.94 -14.02 -2.35
CA MET A 25 5.03 -15.01 -2.34
C MET A 25 4.81 -16.14 -3.34
N SER A 26 3.56 -16.53 -3.60
CA SER A 26 3.23 -17.57 -4.59
C SER A 26 3.52 -17.14 -6.03
N PHE A 27 3.63 -15.84 -6.29
CA PHE A 27 3.90 -15.26 -7.61
C PHE A 27 5.30 -14.64 -7.73
N VAL A 28 6.18 -14.83 -6.73
CA VAL A 28 7.51 -14.19 -6.70
C VAL A 28 8.37 -14.51 -7.93
N TYR A 29 8.23 -15.71 -8.50
CA TYR A 29 8.95 -16.14 -9.70
C TYR A 29 8.21 -15.82 -11.02
N ASN A 30 7.04 -15.17 -10.95
CA ASN A 30 6.24 -14.82 -12.12
C ASN A 30 6.20 -13.30 -12.31
N GLU A 31 7.31 -12.77 -12.83
CA GLU A 31 7.56 -11.33 -13.00
C GLU A 31 6.49 -10.62 -13.84
N LYS A 32 5.86 -11.32 -14.81
CA LYS A 32 4.81 -10.73 -15.65
C LYS A 32 3.46 -10.59 -14.94
N LEU A 33 3.17 -11.48 -13.98
CA LEU A 33 1.86 -11.49 -13.30
C LEU A 33 1.89 -10.80 -11.94
N ILE A 34 3.04 -10.73 -11.26
CA ILE A 34 3.11 -10.20 -9.89
C ILE A 34 2.53 -8.78 -9.78
N GLY A 35 2.81 -7.89 -10.73
CA GLY A 35 2.26 -6.53 -10.73
C GLY A 35 0.73 -6.49 -10.80
N GLN A 36 0.14 -7.32 -11.67
CA GLN A 36 -1.32 -7.46 -11.79
C GLN A 36 -1.93 -8.04 -10.51
N VAL A 37 -1.26 -9.04 -9.92
CA VAL A 37 -1.67 -9.65 -8.65
C VAL A 37 -1.69 -8.63 -7.52
N LEU A 38 -0.67 -7.77 -7.40
CA LEU A 38 -0.66 -6.71 -6.39
C LEU A 38 -1.83 -5.72 -6.58
N ILE A 39 -2.16 -5.35 -7.82
CA ILE A 39 -3.33 -4.49 -8.09
C ILE A 39 -4.62 -5.17 -7.64
N VAL A 40 -4.81 -6.46 -7.94
CA VAL A 40 -5.99 -7.21 -7.50
C VAL A 40 -6.06 -7.31 -5.97
N LEU A 41 -4.91 -7.51 -5.30
CA LEU A 41 -4.85 -7.51 -3.84
C LEU A 41 -5.17 -6.13 -3.24
N GLY A 42 -4.76 -5.03 -3.88
CA GLY A 42 -5.15 -3.69 -3.48
C GLY A 42 -6.68 -3.49 -3.55
N LEU A 43 -7.33 -4.00 -4.61
CA LEU A 43 -8.79 -3.99 -4.71
C LEU A 43 -9.43 -4.85 -3.61
N LEU A 44 -8.87 -6.01 -3.31
CA LEU A 44 -9.34 -6.89 -2.22
C LEU A 44 -9.32 -6.16 -0.86
N CYS A 45 -8.24 -5.42 -0.58
CA CYS A 45 -8.14 -4.58 0.62
C CYS A 45 -9.30 -3.60 0.69
N LEU A 46 -9.58 -2.83 -0.38
CA LEU A 46 -10.69 -1.88 -0.41
C LEU A 46 -12.07 -2.56 -0.26
N VAL A 47 -12.26 -3.74 -0.88
CA VAL A 47 -13.51 -4.51 -0.76
C VAL A 47 -13.77 -4.92 0.69
N SER A 48 -12.73 -5.18 1.48
CA SER A 48 -12.90 -5.52 2.91
C SER A 48 -13.61 -4.43 3.72
N LEU A 49 -13.52 -3.15 3.31
CA LEU A 49 -14.23 -2.04 3.96
C LEU A 49 -15.75 -2.16 3.86
N LYS A 50 -16.27 -2.84 2.83
CA LYS A 50 -17.71 -3.08 2.67
C LYS A 50 -18.25 -3.96 3.80
N LEU A 51 -17.44 -4.86 4.37
CA LEU A 51 -17.83 -5.68 5.53
C LEU A 51 -18.15 -4.83 6.76
N PHE A 52 -17.56 -3.64 6.85
CA PHE A 52 -17.73 -2.69 7.94
C PHE A 52 -18.69 -1.54 7.60
N LYS A 53 -19.35 -1.59 6.43
CA LYS A 53 -20.25 -0.54 5.91
C LYS A 53 -19.59 0.85 5.89
N MET A 54 -18.29 0.90 5.59
CA MET A 54 -17.54 2.14 5.51
C MET A 54 -17.57 2.70 4.09
N GLU A 55 -17.65 4.03 3.99
CA GLU A 55 -17.51 4.74 2.73
C GLU A 55 -16.04 4.81 2.31
N ILE A 56 -15.79 4.74 0.99
CA ILE A 56 -14.43 4.78 0.42
C ILE A 56 -13.90 6.22 0.35
N ARG A 57 -14.79 7.22 0.26
CA ARG A 57 -14.43 8.63 0.13
C ARG A 57 -13.40 9.12 1.17
N PRO A 58 -13.61 8.92 2.49
CA PRO A 58 -12.65 9.36 3.51
C PRO A 58 -11.33 8.55 3.51
N VAL A 59 -11.24 7.47 2.73
CA VAL A 59 -10.05 6.62 2.59
C VAL A 59 -9.18 7.03 1.39
N GLY A 60 -9.72 7.83 0.47
CA GLY A 60 -9.01 8.34 -0.70
C GLY A 60 -7.62 8.93 -0.43
N PRO A 61 -7.44 9.77 0.61
CA PRO A 61 -6.14 10.38 0.91
C PRO A 61 -5.08 9.35 1.28
N ASP A 62 -5.45 8.35 2.07
CA ASP A 62 -4.56 7.25 2.47
C ASP A 62 -4.19 6.36 1.28
N ILE A 63 -5.10 6.19 0.31
CA ILE A 63 -4.80 5.48 -0.95
C ILE A 63 -3.78 6.24 -1.78
N VAL A 64 -3.98 7.55 -1.95
CA VAL A 64 -3.04 8.41 -2.70
C VAL A 64 -1.67 8.43 -2.04
N PHE A 65 -1.63 8.55 -0.70
CA PHE A 65 -0.40 8.41 0.08
C PHE A 65 0.31 7.09 -0.26
N GLY A 66 -0.38 5.96 -0.13
CA GLY A 66 0.24 4.65 -0.36
C GLY A 66 0.72 4.44 -1.80
N ILE A 67 0.01 4.99 -2.81
CA ILE A 67 0.43 4.92 -4.22
C ILE A 67 1.77 5.63 -4.42
N ILE A 68 1.89 6.87 -3.90
CA ILE A 68 3.13 7.65 -4.00
C ILE A 68 4.23 6.93 -3.24
N ASP A 69 3.92 6.51 -2.01
CA ASP A 69 4.88 5.91 -1.11
C ASP A 69 5.53 4.66 -1.71
N ASN A 70 4.71 3.65 -1.95
CA ASN A 70 5.21 2.34 -2.35
C ASN A 70 5.49 2.24 -3.85
N GLY A 71 4.94 3.14 -4.67
CA GLY A 71 5.29 3.26 -6.08
C GLY A 71 6.74 3.71 -6.26
N ILE A 72 7.11 4.84 -5.64
CA ILE A 72 8.49 5.33 -5.72
C ILE A 72 9.45 4.35 -5.02
N LEU A 73 9.07 3.79 -3.87
CA LEU A 73 9.86 2.76 -3.18
C LEU A 73 10.14 1.56 -4.09
N ALA A 74 9.11 1.01 -4.75
CA ALA A 74 9.28 -0.13 -5.65
C ALA A 74 10.22 0.20 -6.82
N ALA A 75 10.11 1.40 -7.40
CA ALA A 75 11.02 1.82 -8.46
C ALA A 75 12.47 1.91 -7.98
N MET A 76 12.70 2.47 -6.79
CA MET A 76 14.04 2.55 -6.19
C MET A 76 14.61 1.17 -5.83
N ALA A 77 13.79 0.25 -5.32
CA ALA A 77 14.18 -1.12 -5.04
C ALA A 77 14.57 -1.87 -6.33
N LEU A 78 13.82 -1.68 -7.43
CA LEU A 78 14.17 -2.27 -8.73
C LEU A 78 15.49 -1.72 -9.28
N LEU A 79 15.67 -0.39 -9.27
CA LEU A 79 16.91 0.25 -9.72
C LEU A 79 18.11 -0.18 -8.86
N GLY A 80 17.94 -0.22 -7.54
CA GLY A 80 18.96 -0.74 -6.64
C GLY A 80 19.30 -2.20 -6.93
N GLY A 81 18.27 -3.01 -7.19
CA GLY A 81 18.39 -4.41 -7.61
C GLY A 81 19.25 -4.58 -8.87
N GLN A 82 19.07 -3.71 -9.85
CA GLN A 82 19.85 -3.73 -11.09
C GLN A 82 21.32 -3.32 -10.86
N VAL A 83 21.61 -2.46 -9.89
CA VAL A 83 22.96 -1.96 -9.61
C VAL A 83 23.78 -2.92 -8.76
N ALA A 84 23.21 -3.47 -7.69
CA ALA A 84 23.95 -4.26 -6.69
C ALA A 84 23.20 -5.52 -6.22
N GLY A 85 22.27 -6.04 -7.03
CA GLY A 85 21.50 -7.24 -6.69
C GLY A 85 20.68 -7.06 -5.41
N VAL A 86 20.65 -8.08 -4.55
CA VAL A 86 19.84 -8.08 -3.33
C VAL A 86 20.19 -6.92 -2.39
N GLU A 87 21.48 -6.63 -2.20
CA GLU A 87 21.94 -5.54 -1.33
C GLU A 87 21.43 -4.19 -1.84
N GLY A 88 21.56 -3.95 -3.15
CA GLY A 88 21.05 -2.74 -3.78
C GLY A 88 19.53 -2.63 -3.69
N ALA A 89 18.79 -3.73 -3.85
CA ALA A 89 17.33 -3.74 -3.70
C ALA A 89 16.90 -3.42 -2.25
N ILE A 90 17.60 -3.94 -1.25
CA ILE A 90 17.35 -3.64 0.17
C ILE A 90 17.63 -2.16 0.44
N ILE A 91 18.78 -1.63 0.00
CA ILE A 91 19.12 -0.21 0.19
C ILE A 91 18.11 0.68 -0.53
N GLY A 92 17.77 0.35 -1.80
CA GLY A 92 16.78 1.06 -2.58
C GLY A 92 15.39 1.08 -1.92
N GLY A 93 14.98 -0.05 -1.33
CA GLY A 93 13.72 -0.14 -0.58
C GLY A 93 13.75 0.67 0.73
N VAL A 94 14.80 0.55 1.54
CA VAL A 94 14.90 1.25 2.84
C VAL A 94 15.06 2.77 2.66
N VAL A 95 15.96 3.20 1.78
CA VAL A 95 16.17 4.62 1.48
C VAL A 95 14.96 5.18 0.73
N GLY A 96 14.39 4.40 -0.19
CA GLY A 96 13.15 4.73 -0.89
C GLY A 96 12.05 5.04 0.11
N ASN A 97 11.77 4.12 1.04
CA ASN A 97 10.78 4.33 2.10
C ASN A 97 10.98 5.66 2.85
N ALA A 98 12.20 5.99 3.26
CA ALA A 98 12.45 7.22 4.00
C ALA A 98 12.17 8.48 3.16
N ILE A 99 12.54 8.48 1.88
CA ILE A 99 12.27 9.59 0.96
C ILE A 99 10.77 9.71 0.73
N THR A 100 10.11 8.58 0.53
CA THR A 100 8.71 8.55 0.14
C THR A 100 7.77 8.83 1.30
N ASP A 101 8.08 8.41 2.53
CA ASP A 101 7.39 8.86 3.73
C ASP A 101 7.49 10.38 3.91
N GLY A 102 8.65 10.98 3.59
CA GLY A 102 8.82 12.43 3.61
C GLY A 102 7.94 13.16 2.59
N ILE A 103 7.89 12.65 1.36
CA ILE A 103 7.07 13.23 0.28
C ILE A 103 5.59 12.98 0.52
N ALA A 104 5.18 11.72 0.72
CA ALA A 104 3.81 11.31 0.95
C ALA A 104 3.26 11.94 2.24
N GLY A 105 4.10 12.15 3.26
CA GLY A 105 3.76 12.87 4.48
C GLY A 105 3.32 14.32 4.24
N LEU A 106 3.87 15.02 3.24
CA LEU A 106 3.39 16.36 2.85
C LEU A 106 1.95 16.30 2.35
N PHE A 107 1.59 15.28 1.57
CA PHE A 107 0.22 15.09 1.09
C PHE A 107 -0.72 14.71 2.23
N GLU A 108 -0.29 13.83 3.14
CA GLU A 108 -1.07 13.45 4.32
C GLU A 108 -1.36 14.65 5.23
N GLY A 109 -0.36 15.52 5.44
CA GLY A 109 -0.49 16.75 6.20
C GLY A 109 -1.41 17.77 5.52
N TYR A 110 -1.19 18.02 4.23
CA TYR A 110 -2.05 18.92 3.43
C TYR A 110 -3.53 18.50 3.46
N TRP A 111 -3.80 17.19 3.33
CA TRP A 111 -5.16 16.67 3.44
C TRP A 111 -5.74 16.78 4.85
N ALA A 112 -4.92 16.62 5.89
CA ALA A 112 -5.36 16.82 7.27
C ALA A 112 -5.78 18.27 7.53
N GLU A 113 -5.09 19.25 6.94
CA GLU A 113 -5.41 20.67 7.05
C GLU A 113 -6.68 21.05 6.27
N LEU A 114 -6.88 20.50 5.07
CA LEU A 114 -8.03 20.79 4.22
C LEU A 114 -9.35 20.19 4.74
N PHE A 115 -9.31 18.98 5.30
CA PHE A 115 -10.51 18.20 5.63
C PHE A 115 -10.62 17.93 7.13
N VAL A 116 -10.58 19.00 7.93
CA VAL A 116 -10.68 18.95 9.40
C VAL A 116 -11.98 18.27 9.88
N SER A 117 -13.04 18.25 9.06
CA SER A 117 -14.33 17.64 9.38
C SER A 117 -14.49 16.17 8.97
N GLU A 118 -13.67 15.65 8.06
CA GLU A 118 -13.71 14.23 7.68
C GLU A 118 -12.82 13.41 8.61
N GLN A 119 -13.41 12.84 9.66
CA GLN A 119 -12.69 11.96 10.57
C GLN A 119 -12.28 10.66 9.87
N ARG A 120 -10.97 10.43 9.74
CA ARG A 120 -10.42 9.15 9.32
C ARG A 120 -10.68 8.10 10.40
N THR A 121 -11.10 6.91 10.00
CA THR A 121 -11.24 5.77 10.92
C THR A 121 -9.95 4.96 10.95
N VAL A 122 -9.66 4.32 12.09
CA VAL A 122 -8.45 3.47 12.24
C VAL A 122 -8.38 2.39 11.16
N LEU A 123 -9.49 1.71 10.89
CA LEU A 123 -9.56 0.69 9.85
C LEU A 123 -9.43 1.30 8.45
N GLY A 124 -10.07 2.45 8.21
CA GLY A 124 -10.04 3.12 6.91
C GLY A 124 -8.63 3.55 6.53
N SER A 125 -7.90 4.19 7.45
CA SER A 125 -6.53 4.61 7.17
C SER A 125 -5.60 3.41 6.95
N ALA A 126 -5.71 2.36 7.78
CA ALA A 126 -4.90 1.16 7.61
C ALA A 126 -5.15 0.45 6.26
N VAL A 127 -6.41 0.24 5.89
CA VAL A 127 -6.78 -0.39 4.61
C VAL A 127 -6.46 0.51 3.42
N GLY A 128 -6.64 1.83 3.56
CA GLY A 128 -6.33 2.81 2.52
C GLY A 128 -4.85 2.83 2.18
N LYS A 129 -3.97 2.97 3.18
CA LYS A 129 -2.52 2.92 2.99
C LYS A 129 -2.11 1.57 2.40
N MET A 130 -2.60 0.46 2.95
CA MET A 130 -2.30 -0.88 2.44
C MET A 130 -2.72 -1.08 0.98
N ALA A 131 -3.93 -0.64 0.60
CA ALA A 131 -4.39 -0.72 -0.79
C ALA A 131 -3.57 0.18 -1.72
N GLY A 132 -3.30 1.42 -1.28
CA GLY A 132 -2.47 2.37 -2.01
C GLY A 132 -1.07 1.81 -2.29
N CYS A 133 -0.43 1.26 -1.28
CA CYS A 133 0.90 0.66 -1.40
C CYS A 133 0.94 -0.51 -2.40
N LEU A 134 -0.12 -1.34 -2.42
CA LEU A 134 -0.24 -2.43 -3.38
C LEU A 134 -0.49 -1.93 -4.81
N PHE A 135 -1.28 -0.88 -4.98
CA PHE A 135 -1.49 -0.25 -6.29
C PHE A 135 -0.21 0.41 -6.81
N GLY A 136 0.48 1.20 -5.98
CA GLY A 136 1.71 1.90 -6.36
C GLY A 136 2.78 0.92 -6.82
N ALA A 137 3.10 -0.08 -5.99
CA ALA A 137 4.07 -1.12 -6.34
C ALA A 137 3.60 -1.97 -7.53
N GLY A 138 2.31 -2.30 -7.59
CA GLY A 138 1.72 -3.09 -8.67
C GLY A 138 1.85 -2.42 -10.04
N VAL A 139 1.55 -1.12 -10.13
CA VAL A 139 1.72 -0.33 -11.37
C VAL A 139 3.18 -0.32 -11.80
N VAL A 140 4.10 -0.09 -10.88
CA VAL A 140 5.55 -0.08 -11.19
C VAL A 140 6.02 -1.43 -11.71
N LEU A 141 5.61 -2.53 -11.08
CA LEU A 141 5.98 -3.88 -11.53
C LEU A 141 5.35 -4.22 -12.89
N VAL A 142 4.12 -3.77 -13.17
CA VAL A 142 3.51 -3.94 -14.50
C VAL A 142 4.35 -3.21 -15.55
N VAL A 143 4.71 -1.94 -15.32
CA VAL A 143 5.54 -1.17 -16.24
C VAL A 143 6.92 -1.81 -16.43
N ALA A 144 7.56 -2.21 -15.33
CA ALA A 144 8.87 -2.86 -15.36
C ALA A 144 8.85 -4.19 -16.13
N SER A 145 7.72 -4.93 -16.14
CA SER A 145 7.61 -6.19 -16.89
C SER A 145 7.65 -6.04 -18.42
N PHE A 146 7.56 -4.81 -18.93
CA PHE A 146 7.66 -4.48 -20.36
C PHE A 146 9.02 -3.90 -20.76
N LEU A 147 9.93 -3.63 -19.81
CA LEU A 147 11.27 -3.11 -20.04
C LEU A 147 12.29 -4.24 -20.09
#